data_AF-A0A4R9ETM1-F1
#
_entry.id   AF-A0A4R9ETM1-F1
#
_cell.length_a   1.000
_cell.length_b   1.000
_cell.length_c   1.000
_cell.angle_alpha   90.00
_cell.angle_beta   90.00
_cell.angle_gamma   90.00
#
_symmetry.space_group_name_H-M   'P 1'
#
loop_
_entity.id
_entity.type
_entity.pdbx_description
1 polymer ?
#
loop_
_entity_poly.entity_id
_entity_poly.type
_entity_poly.pdbx_seq_one_letter_code
_entity_poly.pdbx_strand_id
1 'polypeptide(L)'
;MLETTADDVLELFCTSASTAERLEVWKRDARREAVVPVVLAHRTRVLYCSTEEDVQAVCQRTEHALGQVRRDVGESLAQIVDWHPDFAFTHTFHTCVERIGAIPTYQQFREFALDDADGQKMLGHPSKALIRGLVDDGCPQWRAQAAMRWRIGNAYYGFLREAYTLVQLRQRGLDLRVHPLADALFRVDAWVGRRALSLRVGNKKFRQGASAGRKAPAEQLLADVLPPLQFDTIEIAAATEFGAVHVPTALHLDRAAARLKGL
;
A
#
# COMPACT_ATOMS: atom_id res chain seq x y z
N MET A 1 -19.79 -6.64 -11.99
CA MET A 1 -18.46 -6.86 -11.37
C MET A 1 -18.36 -5.86 -10.24
N LEU A 2 -17.92 -6.28 -9.06
CA LEU A 2 -17.75 -5.34 -7.94
C LEU A 2 -16.63 -4.36 -8.28
N GLU A 3 -16.84 -3.08 -8.01
CA GLU A 3 -15.86 -2.01 -8.22
C GLU A 3 -15.94 -1.04 -7.05
N THR A 4 -14.82 -0.37 -6.78
CA THR A 4 -14.73 0.78 -5.87
C THR A 4 -13.98 1.89 -6.57
N THR A 5 -14.50 3.10 -6.49
CA THR A 5 -14.03 4.32 -7.12
C THR A 5 -13.69 5.39 -6.07
N ALA A 6 -13.19 6.53 -6.52
CA ALA A 6 -13.02 7.69 -5.66
C ALA A 6 -14.35 8.17 -5.05
N ASP A 7 -15.46 8.09 -5.79
CA ASP A 7 -16.76 8.57 -5.31
C ASP A 7 -17.24 7.77 -4.09
N ASP A 8 -17.04 6.46 -4.09
CA ASP A 8 -17.36 5.59 -2.95
C ASP A 8 -16.58 5.99 -1.68
N VAL A 9 -15.32 6.40 -1.84
CA VAL A 9 -14.48 6.89 -0.74
C VAL A 9 -14.99 8.24 -0.25
N LEU A 10 -15.31 9.15 -1.16
CA LEU A 10 -15.76 10.50 -0.82
C LEU A 10 -17.14 10.48 -0.14
N GLU A 11 -18.06 9.65 -0.62
CA GLU A 11 -19.37 9.48 0.00
C GLU A 11 -19.27 8.96 1.44
N LEU A 12 -18.31 8.09 1.73
CA LEU A 12 -18.15 7.50 3.07
C LEU A 12 -17.33 8.38 4.02
N PHE A 13 -16.20 8.91 3.56
CA PHE A 13 -15.20 9.54 4.41
C PHE A 13 -15.14 11.07 4.29
N CYS A 14 -15.72 11.65 3.25
CA CYS A 14 -15.69 13.09 2.99
C CYS A 14 -17.04 13.76 3.32
N THR A 15 -17.63 13.44 4.48
CA THR A 15 -18.96 13.91 4.89
C THR A 15 -18.94 15.02 5.95
N SER A 16 -17.74 15.52 6.31
CA SER A 16 -17.56 16.60 7.28
C SER A 16 -16.81 17.79 6.65
N ALA A 17 -16.91 18.97 7.28
CA ALA A 17 -16.20 20.15 6.80
C ALA A 17 -14.67 19.94 6.80
N SER A 18 -14.13 19.26 7.82
CA SER A 18 -12.68 19.03 7.93
C SER A 18 -12.15 18.04 6.88
N THR A 19 -12.94 17.02 6.54
CA THR A 19 -12.57 16.02 5.52
C THR A 19 -12.70 16.59 4.11
N ALA A 20 -13.68 17.48 3.87
CA ALA A 20 -13.79 18.25 2.63
C ALA A 20 -12.62 19.23 2.44
N GLU A 21 -12.27 19.99 3.48
CA GLU A 21 -11.10 20.88 3.46
C GLU A 21 -9.81 20.09 3.18
N ARG A 22 -9.64 18.93 3.81
CA ARG A 22 -8.50 18.05 3.58
C ARG A 22 -8.38 17.61 2.12
N LEU A 23 -9.49 17.22 1.49
CA LEU A 23 -9.53 16.86 0.07
C LEU A 23 -9.10 18.06 -0.80
N GLU A 24 -9.64 19.24 -0.53
CA GLU A 24 -9.34 20.45 -1.31
C GLU A 24 -7.89 20.90 -1.17
N VAL A 25 -7.33 20.85 0.05
CA VAL A 25 -5.90 21.10 0.29
C VAL A 25 -5.04 20.10 -0.47
N TRP A 26 -5.39 18.82 -0.46
CA TRP A 26 -4.64 17.79 -1.18
C TRP A 26 -4.70 17.97 -2.70
N LYS A 27 -5.85 18.34 -3.26
CA LYS A 27 -6.00 18.65 -4.69
C LYS A 27 -5.16 19.86 -5.12
N ARG A 28 -4.95 20.83 -4.22
CA ARG A 28 -4.19 22.07 -4.49
C ARG A 28 -2.70 21.95 -4.18
N ASP A 29 -2.24 20.86 -3.58
CA ASP A 29 -0.81 20.65 -3.33
C ASP A 29 -0.09 20.44 -4.67
N ALA A 30 0.76 21.40 -5.05
CA ALA A 30 1.52 21.36 -6.30
C ALA A 30 2.37 20.08 -6.44
N ARG A 31 2.81 19.48 -5.33
CA ARG A 31 3.56 18.20 -5.35
C ARG A 31 2.68 17.01 -5.73
N ARG A 32 1.36 17.18 -5.71
CA ARG A 32 0.36 16.15 -6.01
C ARG A 32 -0.36 16.39 -7.32
N GLU A 33 0.01 17.42 -8.09
CA GLU A 33 -0.61 17.77 -9.37
C GLU A 33 -0.72 16.57 -10.31
N ALA A 34 0.33 15.77 -10.42
CA ALA A 34 0.31 14.54 -11.22
C ALA A 34 -0.43 13.36 -10.56
N VAL A 35 -0.51 13.35 -9.22
CA VAL A 35 -1.00 12.22 -8.41
C VAL A 35 -2.52 12.23 -8.30
N VAL A 36 -3.10 13.40 -8.05
CA VAL A 36 -4.53 13.62 -7.86
C VAL A 36 -5.37 13.03 -9.00
N PRO A 37 -5.14 13.36 -10.29
CA PRO A 37 -5.97 12.83 -11.37
C PRO A 37 -5.88 11.30 -11.48
N VAL A 38 -4.71 10.70 -11.25
CA VAL A 38 -4.53 9.25 -11.31
C VAL A 38 -5.28 8.55 -10.17
N VAL A 39 -5.17 9.06 -8.95
CA VAL A 39 -5.83 8.49 -7.78
C VAL A 39 -7.36 8.66 -7.86
N LEU A 40 -7.85 9.80 -8.36
CA LEU A 40 -9.29 10.02 -8.53
C LEU A 40 -9.88 9.20 -9.68
N ALA A 41 -9.11 8.93 -10.74
CA ALA A 41 -9.55 8.10 -11.85
C ALA A 41 -9.40 6.58 -11.57
N HIS A 42 -8.75 6.20 -10.47
CA HIS A 42 -8.52 4.80 -10.14
C HIS A 42 -9.84 4.05 -9.89
N ARG A 43 -9.85 2.78 -10.29
CA ARG A 43 -10.98 1.87 -10.08
C ARG A 43 -10.43 0.55 -9.56
N THR A 44 -10.75 0.20 -8.33
CA THR A 44 -10.36 -1.09 -7.76
C THR A 44 -11.34 -2.16 -8.23
N ARG A 45 -10.88 -3.14 -9.01
CA ARG A 45 -11.69 -4.24 -9.53
C ARG A 45 -10.99 -5.58 -9.45
N VAL A 46 -9.73 -5.63 -9.90
CA VAL A 46 -8.97 -6.88 -10.06
C VAL A 46 -8.79 -7.58 -8.72
N LEU A 47 -8.48 -6.83 -7.66
CA LEU A 47 -8.34 -7.38 -6.31
C LEU A 47 -9.63 -8.02 -5.79
N TYR A 48 -10.81 -7.58 -6.24
CA TYR A 48 -12.09 -8.16 -5.82
C TYR A 48 -12.44 -9.45 -6.58
N CYS A 49 -11.82 -9.66 -7.73
CA CYS A 49 -11.97 -10.87 -8.54
C CYS A 49 -10.88 -11.90 -8.28
N SER A 50 -9.81 -11.51 -7.57
CA SER A 50 -8.69 -12.39 -7.24
C SER A 50 -9.08 -13.41 -6.16
N THR A 51 -8.51 -14.60 -6.28
CA THR A 51 -8.67 -15.72 -5.35
C THR A 51 -7.42 -15.92 -4.50
N GLU A 52 -7.54 -16.70 -3.42
CA GLU A 52 -6.38 -17.13 -2.63
C GLU A 52 -5.29 -17.76 -3.50
N GLU A 53 -5.70 -18.65 -4.41
CA GLU A 53 -4.82 -19.38 -5.31
C GLU A 53 -4.03 -18.42 -6.21
N ASP A 54 -4.66 -17.35 -6.70
CA ASP A 54 -3.99 -16.33 -7.50
C ASP A 54 -2.84 -15.67 -6.72
N VAL A 55 -3.11 -15.26 -5.47
CA VAL A 55 -2.09 -14.61 -4.64
C VAL A 55 -0.97 -15.58 -4.27
N GLN A 56 -1.32 -16.81 -3.88
CA GLN A 56 -0.34 -17.85 -3.54
C GLN A 56 0.54 -18.21 -4.74
N ALA A 57 -0.05 -18.33 -5.94
CA ALA A 57 0.69 -18.58 -7.17
C ALA A 57 1.66 -17.43 -7.49
N VAL A 58 1.30 -16.17 -7.19
CA VAL A 58 2.23 -15.04 -7.30
C VAL A 58 3.35 -15.13 -6.27
N CYS A 59 3.03 -15.43 -5.00
CA CYS A 59 4.03 -15.62 -3.94
C CYS A 59 5.06 -16.71 -4.27
N GLN A 60 4.65 -17.76 -4.99
CA GLN A 60 5.53 -18.85 -5.41
C GLN A 60 6.37 -18.52 -6.65
N ARG A 61 5.82 -17.79 -7.62
CA ARG A 61 6.47 -17.50 -8.91
C ARG A 61 7.27 -16.20 -8.93
N THR A 62 7.00 -15.29 -8.01
CA THR A 62 7.71 -14.02 -7.92
C THR A 62 9.19 -14.24 -7.66
N GLU A 63 10.06 -13.54 -8.39
CA GLU A 63 11.49 -13.51 -8.01
C GLU A 63 11.61 -12.90 -6.61
N HIS A 64 12.70 -13.25 -5.92
CA HIS A 64 13.01 -12.61 -4.65
C HIS A 64 13.24 -11.10 -4.88
N ALA A 65 12.29 -10.27 -4.41
CA ALA A 65 12.28 -8.84 -4.68
C ALA A 65 13.48 -8.08 -4.10
N LEU A 66 14.11 -8.61 -3.04
CA LEU A 66 15.35 -8.05 -2.48
C LEU A 66 16.61 -8.59 -3.18
N GLY A 67 16.49 -9.64 -4.00
CA GLY A 67 17.62 -10.28 -4.68
C GLY A 67 18.63 -10.83 -3.67
N GLN A 68 19.90 -10.45 -3.82
CA GLN A 68 20.96 -10.81 -2.86
C GLN A 68 21.33 -9.64 -1.93
N VAL A 69 20.49 -8.60 -1.84
CA VAL A 69 20.81 -7.40 -1.07
C VAL A 69 20.66 -7.70 0.42
N ARG A 70 21.77 -7.59 1.15
CA ARG A 70 21.76 -7.68 2.61
C ARG A 70 21.15 -6.42 3.24
N ARG A 71 20.55 -6.58 4.41
CA ARG A 71 19.90 -5.50 5.16
C ARG A 71 20.81 -4.30 5.42
N ASP A 72 22.05 -4.56 5.87
CA ASP A 72 23.02 -3.52 6.18
C ASP A 72 23.36 -2.65 4.96
N VAL A 73 23.35 -3.23 3.76
CA VAL A 73 23.50 -2.47 2.50
C VAL A 73 22.20 -1.76 2.14
N GLY A 74 21.07 -2.49 2.20
CA GLY A 74 19.75 -2.01 1.82
C GLY A 74 19.26 -0.81 2.64
N GLU A 75 19.59 -0.78 3.92
CA GLU A 75 19.27 0.32 4.85
C GLU A 75 20.41 1.35 4.98
N SER A 76 21.47 1.26 4.16
CA SER A 76 22.68 2.08 4.35
C SER A 76 22.58 3.53 3.87
N LEU A 77 21.54 3.87 3.09
CA LEU A 77 21.36 5.20 2.50
C LEU A 77 20.06 5.80 3.03
N ALA A 78 20.17 6.70 4.01
CA ALA A 78 19.01 7.34 4.65
C ALA A 78 18.10 8.04 3.63
N GLN A 79 18.68 8.67 2.60
CA GLN A 79 17.94 9.31 1.52
C GLN A 79 16.98 8.37 0.78
N ILE A 80 17.33 7.08 0.66
CA ILE A 80 16.47 6.06 0.03
C ILE A 80 15.52 5.43 1.06
N VAL A 81 15.99 5.18 2.29
CA VAL A 81 15.17 4.64 3.38
C VAL A 81 13.98 5.57 3.69
N ASP A 82 14.27 6.87 3.80
CA ASP A 82 13.31 7.93 4.08
C ASP A 82 12.74 8.57 2.81
N TRP A 83 12.95 7.95 1.64
CA TRP A 83 12.38 8.43 0.39
C TRP A 83 10.86 8.27 0.38
N HIS A 84 10.18 9.35 0.00
CA HIS A 84 8.74 9.45 -0.19
C HIS A 84 8.47 10.01 -1.59
N PRO A 85 8.33 9.16 -2.62
CA PRO A 85 7.96 9.61 -3.96
C PRO A 85 6.59 10.31 -3.97
N ASP A 86 6.34 11.13 -4.99
CA ASP A 86 5.06 11.80 -5.17
C ASP A 86 3.92 10.79 -5.32
N PHE A 87 4.15 9.69 -6.04
CA PHE A 87 3.27 8.53 -5.98
C PHE A 87 3.73 7.60 -4.88
N ALA A 88 2.88 7.38 -3.87
CA ALA A 88 3.13 6.34 -2.87
C ALA A 88 3.25 4.97 -3.55
N PHE A 89 4.10 4.08 -3.02
CA PHE A 89 4.30 2.74 -3.61
C PHE A 89 2.98 1.99 -3.78
N THR A 90 2.07 2.08 -2.80
CA THR A 90 0.72 1.49 -2.86
C THR A 90 -0.06 1.99 -4.08
N HIS A 91 0.01 3.28 -4.43
CA HIS A 91 -0.67 3.79 -5.63
C HIS A 91 -0.12 3.14 -6.91
N THR A 92 1.20 3.01 -7.01
CA THR A 92 1.86 2.38 -8.15
C THR A 92 1.51 0.89 -8.24
N PHE A 93 1.47 0.17 -7.12
CA PHE A 93 1.06 -1.25 -7.10
C PHE A 93 -0.39 -1.43 -7.52
N HIS A 94 -1.32 -0.66 -6.96
CA HIS A 94 -2.73 -0.73 -7.34
C HIS A 94 -2.93 -0.39 -8.83
N THR A 95 -2.24 0.63 -9.34
CA THR A 95 -2.30 0.97 -10.77
C THR A 95 -1.76 -0.16 -11.65
N CYS A 96 -0.64 -0.77 -11.26
CA CYS A 96 -0.07 -1.93 -11.95
C CYS A 96 -1.06 -3.11 -12.00
N VAL A 97 -1.71 -3.43 -10.87
CA VAL A 97 -2.70 -4.51 -10.76
C VAL A 97 -3.86 -4.30 -11.74
N GLU A 98 -4.43 -3.10 -11.76
CA GLU A 98 -5.56 -2.77 -12.65
C GLU A 98 -5.12 -2.71 -14.12
N ARG A 99 -3.88 -2.27 -14.40
CA ARG A 99 -3.32 -2.25 -15.76
C ARG A 99 -3.09 -3.65 -16.32
N ILE A 100 -2.54 -4.55 -15.51
CA ILE A 100 -2.20 -5.94 -15.92
C ILE A 100 -3.45 -6.84 -15.88
N GLY A 101 -4.44 -6.51 -15.06
CA GLY A 101 -5.63 -7.35 -14.88
C GLY A 101 -5.43 -8.50 -13.91
N ALA A 102 -4.31 -8.53 -13.17
CA ALA A 102 -3.98 -9.55 -12.18
C ALA A 102 -3.02 -9.00 -11.12
N ILE A 103 -2.89 -9.71 -10.00
CA ILE A 103 -1.84 -9.40 -9.00
C ILE A 103 -0.47 -9.67 -9.64
N PRO A 104 0.43 -8.68 -9.71
CA PRO A 104 1.69 -8.83 -10.43
C PRO A 104 2.71 -9.61 -9.62
N THR A 105 3.52 -10.43 -10.30
CA THR A 105 4.83 -10.84 -9.80
C THR A 105 5.78 -9.63 -9.73
N TYR A 106 6.91 -9.76 -9.01
CA TYR A 106 7.86 -8.66 -8.90
C TYR A 106 8.50 -8.33 -10.25
N GLN A 107 8.71 -9.32 -11.11
CA GLN A 107 9.21 -9.15 -12.48
C GLN A 107 8.23 -8.31 -13.31
N GLN A 108 6.95 -8.67 -13.31
CA GLN A 108 5.91 -7.92 -14.01
C GLN A 108 5.76 -6.49 -13.46
N PHE A 109 5.85 -6.32 -12.15
CA PHE A 109 5.84 -4.99 -11.55
C PHE A 109 7.07 -4.17 -11.97
N ARG A 110 8.25 -4.79 -12.06
CA ARG A 110 9.46 -4.11 -12.55
C ARG A 110 9.33 -3.70 -14.02
N GLU A 111 8.82 -4.57 -14.87
CA GLU A 111 8.53 -4.27 -16.28
C GLU A 111 7.54 -3.09 -16.37
N PHE A 112 6.43 -3.13 -15.64
CA PHE A 112 5.52 -1.98 -15.54
C PHE A 112 6.24 -0.70 -15.11
N ALA A 113 6.98 -0.74 -14.00
CA ALA A 113 7.65 0.45 -13.47
C ALA A 113 8.75 1.02 -14.40
N LEU A 114 9.33 0.19 -15.28
CA LEU A 114 10.46 0.58 -16.13
C LEU A 114 10.09 0.84 -17.58
N ASP A 115 9.03 0.20 -18.10
CA ASP A 115 8.71 0.16 -19.53
C ASP A 115 7.31 0.69 -19.86
N ASP A 116 6.36 0.68 -18.91
CA ASP A 116 5.04 1.31 -19.07
C ASP A 116 5.12 2.82 -18.81
N ALA A 117 4.40 3.63 -19.59
CA ALA A 117 4.48 5.09 -19.49
C ALA A 117 4.00 5.63 -18.13
N ASP A 118 2.92 5.05 -17.57
CA ASP A 118 2.43 5.43 -16.25
C ASP A 118 3.39 4.92 -15.18
N GLY A 119 3.86 3.67 -15.28
CA GLY A 119 4.81 3.09 -14.33
C GLY A 119 6.13 3.85 -14.27
N GLN A 120 6.65 4.29 -15.43
CA GLN A 120 7.83 5.14 -15.53
C GLN A 120 7.60 6.49 -14.83
N LYS A 121 6.46 7.15 -15.07
CA LYS A 121 6.13 8.42 -14.42
C LYS A 121 5.97 8.27 -12.90
N MET A 122 5.29 7.22 -12.46
CA MET A 122 4.96 7.02 -11.05
C MET A 122 6.17 6.62 -10.22
N LEU A 123 7.04 5.75 -10.73
CA LEU A 123 8.15 5.19 -9.95
C LEU A 123 9.47 5.04 -10.71
N GLY A 124 9.45 4.67 -11.99
CA GLY A 124 10.67 4.42 -12.76
C GLY A 124 11.61 5.62 -12.86
N HIS A 125 11.11 6.76 -13.35
CA HIS A 125 11.87 8.00 -13.45
C HIS A 125 12.25 8.56 -12.08
N PRO A 126 11.34 8.69 -11.10
CA PRO A 126 11.71 9.17 -9.76
C PRO A 126 12.82 8.34 -9.09
N SER A 127 12.76 7.01 -9.18
CA SER A 127 13.79 6.14 -8.60
C SER A 127 15.14 6.27 -9.32
N LYS A 128 15.15 6.31 -10.66
CA LYS A 128 16.36 6.53 -11.46
C LYS A 128 16.99 7.90 -11.18
N ALA A 129 16.17 8.94 -11.02
CA ALA A 129 16.64 10.30 -10.70
C ALA A 129 17.30 10.35 -9.32
N LEU A 130 16.67 9.74 -8.28
CA LEU A 130 17.26 9.67 -6.95
C LEU A 130 18.57 8.88 -6.94
N ILE A 131 18.63 7.75 -7.64
CA ILE A 131 19.88 6.97 -7.78
C ILE A 131 20.97 7.82 -8.44
N ARG A 132 20.65 8.50 -9.54
CA ARG A 132 21.62 9.34 -10.27
C ARG A 132 22.17 10.45 -9.38
N GLY A 133 21.30 11.19 -8.67
CA GLY A 133 21.75 12.25 -7.77
C GLY A 133 22.71 11.75 -6.70
N LEU A 134 22.42 10.59 -6.08
CA LEU A 134 23.32 9.99 -5.10
C LEU A 134 24.66 9.56 -5.71
N VAL A 135 24.67 9.08 -6.95
CA VAL A 135 25.89 8.71 -7.67
C VAL A 135 26.74 9.93 -8.00
N ASP A 136 26.09 11.01 -8.45
CA ASP A 136 26.75 12.29 -8.72
C ASP A 136 27.37 12.88 -7.42
N ASP A 137 26.74 12.64 -6.27
CA ASP A 137 27.25 12.97 -4.92
C ASP A 137 28.34 12.01 -4.41
N GLY A 138 28.82 11.08 -5.24
CA GLY A 138 29.93 10.17 -4.93
C GLY A 138 29.53 8.82 -4.33
N CYS A 139 28.24 8.49 -4.26
CA CYS A 139 27.80 7.14 -3.86
C CYS A 139 28.13 6.12 -4.97
N PRO A 140 28.74 4.96 -4.65
CA PRO A 140 28.90 3.90 -5.64
C PRO A 140 27.54 3.46 -6.20
N GLN A 141 27.38 3.45 -7.53
CA GLN A 141 26.12 3.16 -8.21
C GLN A 141 25.47 1.85 -7.75
N TRP A 142 26.25 0.78 -7.60
CA TRP A 142 25.75 -0.52 -7.14
C TRP A 142 25.09 -0.45 -5.76
N ARG A 143 25.58 0.43 -4.87
CA ARG A 143 25.08 0.60 -3.51
C ARG A 143 23.75 1.36 -3.51
N ALA A 144 23.65 2.44 -4.31
CA ALA A 144 22.40 3.18 -4.51
C ALA A 144 21.32 2.28 -5.12
N GLN A 145 21.67 1.49 -6.13
CA GLN A 145 20.76 0.51 -6.74
C GLN A 145 20.32 -0.58 -5.76
N ALA A 146 21.24 -1.12 -4.95
CA ALA A 146 20.92 -2.13 -3.95
C ALA A 146 19.96 -1.59 -2.87
N ALA A 147 20.21 -0.37 -2.36
CA ALA A 147 19.32 0.29 -1.41
C ALA A 147 17.93 0.57 -2.02
N MET A 148 17.87 1.01 -3.28
CA MET A 148 16.59 1.22 -3.97
C MET A 148 15.82 -0.10 -4.16
N ARG A 149 16.51 -1.17 -4.59
CA ARG A 149 15.91 -2.51 -4.69
C ARG A 149 15.36 -2.97 -3.35
N TRP A 150 16.13 -2.79 -2.27
CA TRP A 150 15.69 -3.11 -0.92
C TRP A 150 14.41 -2.35 -0.54
N ARG A 151 14.38 -1.03 -0.77
CA ARG A 151 13.24 -0.18 -0.44
C ARG A 151 11.98 -0.58 -1.19
N ILE A 152 12.06 -0.72 -2.51
CA ILE A 152 10.92 -1.08 -3.37
C ILE A 152 10.49 -2.52 -3.12
N GLY A 153 11.43 -3.46 -2.97
CA GLY A 153 11.12 -4.87 -2.72
C GLY A 153 10.41 -5.11 -1.39
N ASN A 154 10.78 -4.39 -0.33
CA ASN A 154 10.04 -4.44 0.93
C ASN A 154 8.62 -3.87 0.80
N ALA A 155 8.45 -2.77 0.05
CA ALA A 155 7.12 -2.22 -0.23
C ALA A 155 6.26 -3.23 -1.02
N TYR A 156 6.84 -3.92 -2.01
CA TYR A 156 6.17 -4.97 -2.78
C TYR A 156 5.71 -6.16 -1.91
N TYR A 157 6.56 -6.61 -0.97
CA TYR A 157 6.14 -7.65 -0.01
C TYR A 157 5.05 -7.19 0.95
N GLY A 158 5.05 -5.90 1.34
CA GLY A 158 3.93 -5.30 2.07
C GLY A 158 2.63 -5.38 1.27
N PHE A 159 2.69 -4.96 0.00
CA PHE A 159 1.55 -5.02 -0.91
C PHE A 159 0.98 -6.44 -1.10
N LEU A 160 1.83 -7.47 -1.33
CA LEU A 160 1.34 -8.85 -1.47
C LEU A 160 0.62 -9.36 -0.22
N ARG A 161 1.12 -8.98 0.96
CA ARG A 161 0.50 -9.31 2.25
C ARG A 161 -0.86 -8.63 2.43
N GLU A 162 -0.97 -7.37 2.02
CA GLU A 162 -2.23 -6.62 2.03
C GLU A 162 -3.24 -7.24 1.05
N ALA A 163 -2.82 -7.54 -0.18
CA ALA A 163 -3.64 -8.21 -1.19
C ALA A 163 -4.13 -9.58 -0.70
N TYR A 164 -3.25 -10.40 -0.11
CA TYR A 164 -3.63 -11.68 0.48
C TYR A 164 -4.68 -11.50 1.58
N THR A 165 -4.45 -10.55 2.51
CA THR A 165 -5.37 -10.26 3.60
C THR A 165 -6.75 -9.85 3.08
N LEU A 166 -6.79 -8.96 2.09
CA LEU A 166 -8.02 -8.51 1.45
C LEU A 166 -8.79 -9.67 0.83
N VAL A 167 -8.14 -10.45 -0.03
CA VAL A 167 -8.75 -11.60 -0.72
C VAL A 167 -9.32 -12.60 0.28
N GLN A 168 -8.53 -12.95 1.30
CA GLN A 168 -8.93 -13.91 2.34
C GLN A 168 -10.12 -13.44 3.17
N LEU A 169 -10.16 -12.15 3.56
CA LEU A 169 -11.27 -11.59 4.32
C LEU A 169 -12.55 -11.53 3.46
N ARG A 170 -12.41 -11.23 2.16
CA ARG A 170 -13.54 -11.25 1.22
C ARG A 170 -14.09 -12.66 1.01
N GLN A 171 -13.23 -13.67 0.88
CA GLN A 171 -13.65 -15.08 0.80
C GLN A 171 -14.38 -15.55 2.06
N ARG A 172 -14.13 -14.91 3.21
CA ARG A 172 -14.90 -15.11 4.45
C ARG A 172 -16.24 -14.39 4.45
N GLY A 173 -16.66 -13.79 3.34
CA GLY A 173 -17.96 -13.13 3.19
C GLY A 173 -18.01 -11.70 3.70
N LEU A 174 -16.85 -11.05 3.91
CA LEU A 174 -16.82 -9.60 4.16
C LEU A 174 -16.86 -8.85 2.84
N ASP A 175 -17.73 -7.84 2.73
CA ASP A 175 -17.65 -6.89 1.62
C ASP A 175 -16.56 -5.85 1.87
N LEU A 176 -15.32 -6.33 1.91
CA LEU A 176 -14.17 -5.49 2.19
C LEU A 176 -13.77 -4.70 0.95
N ARG A 177 -13.73 -3.37 1.08
CA ARG A 177 -13.40 -2.40 0.04
C ARG A 177 -12.04 -1.77 0.31
N VAL A 178 -11.37 -1.36 -0.78
CA VAL A 178 -10.06 -0.70 -0.75
C VAL A 178 -9.99 0.28 -1.91
N HIS A 179 -9.29 1.40 -1.70
CA HIS A 179 -9.05 2.37 -2.76
C HIS A 179 -7.86 3.27 -2.39
N PRO A 180 -6.94 3.60 -3.32
CA PRO A 180 -5.78 4.44 -3.04
C PRO A 180 -6.10 5.80 -2.40
N LEU A 181 -7.24 6.41 -2.75
CA LEU A 181 -7.69 7.67 -2.15
C LEU A 181 -7.92 7.55 -0.62
N ALA A 182 -8.44 6.41 -0.15
CA ALA A 182 -8.73 6.19 1.26
C ALA A 182 -7.44 6.16 2.10
N ASP A 183 -6.39 5.50 1.61
CA ASP A 183 -5.07 5.53 2.24
C ASP A 183 -4.44 6.93 2.17
N ALA A 184 -4.44 7.54 0.98
CA ALA A 184 -3.78 8.82 0.72
C ALA A 184 -4.28 9.97 1.61
N LEU A 185 -5.60 10.07 1.80
CA LEU A 185 -6.23 11.15 2.55
C LEU A 185 -6.55 10.78 3.98
N PHE A 186 -7.03 9.57 4.21
CA PHE A 186 -7.68 9.19 5.46
C PHE A 186 -6.92 8.11 6.23
N ARG A 187 -5.85 7.55 5.65
CA ARG A 187 -5.03 6.47 6.25
C ARG A 187 -5.86 5.22 6.56
N VAL A 188 -6.82 4.95 5.69
CA VAL A 188 -7.68 3.77 5.75
C VAL A 188 -7.22 2.80 4.67
N ASP A 189 -6.70 1.66 5.09
CA ASP A 189 -6.18 0.63 4.19
C ASP A 189 -7.33 -0.14 3.52
N ALA A 190 -8.42 -0.35 4.26
CA ALA A 190 -9.64 -1.01 3.79
C ALA A 190 -10.87 -0.60 4.61
N TRP A 191 -12.08 -0.91 4.16
CA TRP A 191 -13.30 -0.72 4.98
C TRP A 191 -14.40 -1.72 4.66
N VAL A 192 -15.30 -1.93 5.63
CA VAL A 192 -16.54 -2.71 5.47
C VAL A 192 -17.70 -1.93 6.09
N GLY A 193 -18.71 -1.57 5.28
CA GLY A 193 -19.76 -0.65 5.71
C GLY A 193 -19.18 0.65 6.29
N ARG A 194 -19.53 1.00 7.53
CA ARG A 194 -19.01 2.18 8.26
C ARG A 194 -17.82 1.88 9.17
N ARG A 195 -17.08 0.81 8.89
CA ARG A 195 -15.91 0.40 9.67
C ARG A 195 -14.63 0.54 8.85
N ALA A 196 -13.81 1.50 9.23
CA ALA A 196 -12.49 1.74 8.65
C ALA A 196 -11.46 0.80 9.27
N LEU A 197 -10.61 0.21 8.43
CA LEU A 197 -9.58 -0.74 8.83
C LEU A 197 -8.19 -0.17 8.56
N SER A 198 -7.28 -0.43 9.48
CA SER A 198 -5.85 -0.29 9.23
C SER A 198 -5.14 -1.64 9.32
N LEU A 199 -4.35 -1.95 8.30
CA LEU A 199 -3.52 -3.14 8.20
C LEU A 199 -2.12 -2.78 8.71
N ARG A 200 -1.74 -3.29 9.88
CA ARG A 200 -0.46 -2.98 10.50
C ARG A 200 0.45 -4.18 10.45
N VAL A 201 1.65 -4.04 9.90
CA VAL A 201 2.70 -5.03 10.12
C VAL A 201 3.36 -4.76 11.47
N GLY A 202 3.27 -5.70 12.40
CA GLY A 202 3.94 -5.61 13.69
C GLY A 202 5.45 -5.46 13.48
N ASN A 203 6.04 -4.35 13.90
CA ASN A 203 7.49 -4.13 13.81
C ASN A 203 7.99 -3.44 15.07
N LYS A 204 8.89 -4.11 15.80
CA LYS A 204 9.47 -3.63 17.06
C LYS A 204 10.14 -2.24 16.94
N LYS A 205 10.64 -1.86 15.75
CA LYS A 205 11.30 -0.56 15.49
C LYS A 205 10.34 0.57 15.11
N PHE A 206 9.16 0.24 14.57
CA PHE A 206 8.31 1.22 13.86
C PHE A 206 6.95 1.43 14.50
N ARG A 207 6.80 1.09 15.80
CA ARG A 207 5.81 1.55 16.80
C ARG A 207 5.49 0.38 17.77
N GLN A 208 5.59 0.58 19.08
CA GLN A 208 5.00 -0.31 20.09
C GLN A 208 3.67 0.32 20.58
N GLY A 209 2.57 -0.44 20.59
CA GLY A 209 1.27 -0.01 21.12
C GLY A 209 0.36 0.76 20.14
N ALA A 210 -0.87 1.05 20.59
CA ALA A 210 -1.92 1.72 19.82
C ALA A 210 -1.63 3.21 19.54
N SER A 211 -0.78 3.84 20.35
CA SER A 211 -0.60 5.31 20.36
C SER A 211 0.77 5.78 19.88
N ALA A 212 1.75 4.89 19.71
CA ALA A 212 3.04 5.31 19.17
C ALA A 212 2.86 5.51 17.67
N GLY A 213 3.22 6.69 17.17
CA GLY A 213 3.22 6.93 15.74
C GLY A 213 3.36 8.36 15.25
N ARG A 214 4.34 8.62 14.37
CA ARG A 214 4.59 9.97 13.80
C ARG A 214 3.42 10.55 12.98
N LYS A 215 2.44 9.73 12.62
CA LYS A 215 1.30 10.10 11.75
C LYS A 215 0.01 9.92 12.54
N ALA A 216 -0.81 10.98 12.63
CA ALA A 216 -2.19 10.96 13.13
C ALA A 216 -2.97 9.69 12.68
N PRO A 217 -3.62 8.98 13.59
CA PRO A 217 -4.37 7.78 13.24
C PRO A 217 -5.66 8.16 12.49
N ALA A 218 -6.26 7.21 11.76
CA ALA A 218 -7.47 7.46 10.95
C ALA A 218 -8.63 7.98 11.81
N GLU A 219 -8.74 7.47 13.04
CA GLU A 219 -9.64 7.86 14.11
C GLU A 219 -9.62 9.38 14.35
N GLN A 220 -8.43 9.98 14.33
CA GLN A 220 -8.28 11.42 14.54
C GLN A 220 -8.67 12.20 13.28
N LEU A 221 -8.37 11.66 12.09
CA LEU A 221 -8.66 12.32 10.81
C LEU A 221 -10.14 12.31 10.46
N LEU A 222 -10.91 11.38 11.02
CA LEU A 222 -12.30 11.10 10.70
C LEU A 222 -13.23 11.26 11.92
N ALA A 223 -12.77 11.95 12.97
CA ALA A 223 -13.49 12.07 14.25
C ALA A 223 -14.82 12.81 14.15
N ASP A 224 -14.98 13.70 13.16
CA ASP A 224 -16.16 14.53 12.95
C ASP A 224 -17.08 14.03 11.81
N VAL A 225 -16.76 12.86 11.24
CA VAL A 225 -17.59 12.21 10.21
C VAL A 225 -18.90 11.73 10.83
N LEU A 226 -20.02 12.11 10.22
CA LEU A 226 -21.37 11.70 10.63
C LEU A 226 -22.05 10.86 9.53
N PRO A 227 -22.72 9.76 9.88
CA PRO A 227 -22.71 9.08 11.21
C PRO A 227 -21.30 8.62 11.64
N PRO A 228 -21.02 8.41 12.94
CA PRO A 228 -19.68 7.99 13.37
C PRO A 228 -19.20 6.70 12.70
N LEU A 229 -17.90 6.63 12.42
CA LEU A 229 -17.24 5.43 11.92
C LEU A 229 -16.73 4.56 13.07
N GLN A 230 -16.66 3.25 12.83
CA GLN A 230 -15.93 2.32 13.69
C GLN A 230 -14.52 2.12 13.13
N PHE A 231 -13.56 1.84 14.00
CA PHE A 231 -12.16 1.66 13.63
C PHE A 231 -11.64 0.34 14.15
N ASP A 232 -10.93 -0.38 13.30
CA ASP A 232 -10.36 -1.69 13.62
C ASP A 232 -8.94 -1.77 13.06
N THR A 233 -8.03 -2.38 13.82
CA THR A 233 -6.67 -2.66 13.35
C THR A 233 -6.48 -4.17 13.21
N ILE A 234 -5.95 -4.61 12.06
CA ILE A 234 -5.49 -5.98 11.87
C ILE A 234 -3.96 -5.95 11.92
N GLU A 235 -3.41 -6.50 13.00
CA GLU A 235 -1.96 -6.61 13.16
C GLU A 235 -1.43 -7.88 12.50
N ILE A 236 -0.77 -7.73 11.37
CA ILE A 236 -0.12 -8.81 10.65
C ILE A 236 1.29 -9.02 11.21
N ALA A 237 1.68 -10.29 11.39
CA ALA A 237 2.99 -10.64 11.88
C ALA A 237 4.12 -10.11 10.98
N ALA A 238 5.25 -9.77 11.61
CA ALA A 238 6.49 -9.48 10.88
C ALA A 238 6.93 -10.67 10.03
N ALA A 239 7.68 -10.39 8.96
CA ALA A 239 8.42 -11.42 8.23
C ALA A 239 9.46 -12.09 9.15
N THR A 240 9.47 -13.43 9.16
CA THR A 240 10.41 -14.23 9.95
C THR A 240 11.55 -14.81 9.11
N GLU A 241 11.40 -14.86 7.79
CA GLU A 241 12.36 -15.44 6.85
C GLU A 241 12.73 -14.43 5.76
N PHE A 242 14.01 -14.39 5.41
CA PHE A 242 14.52 -13.49 4.39
C PHE A 242 14.08 -13.94 3.00
N GLY A 243 13.42 -13.04 2.28
CA GLY A 243 13.07 -13.23 0.87
C GLY A 243 11.86 -14.08 0.55
N ALA A 244 11.15 -14.55 1.58
CA ALA A 244 9.82 -15.11 1.42
C ALA A 244 8.74 -14.04 1.63
N VAL A 245 7.61 -14.19 0.93
CA VAL A 245 6.40 -13.41 1.22
C VAL A 245 5.72 -14.02 2.44
N HIS A 246 5.66 -13.25 3.53
CA HIS A 246 4.98 -13.69 4.75
C HIS A 246 3.55 -13.19 4.75
N VAL A 247 2.60 -14.12 4.72
CA VAL A 247 1.17 -13.85 4.75
C VAL A 247 0.57 -14.24 6.12
N PRO A 248 -0.50 -13.58 6.59
CA PRO A 248 -1.17 -13.96 7.82
C PRO A 248 -1.72 -15.39 7.77
N THR A 249 -1.73 -16.08 8.91
CA THR A 249 -2.29 -17.43 9.02
C THR A 249 -3.82 -17.43 8.90
N ALA A 250 -4.41 -18.56 8.49
CA ALA A 250 -5.86 -18.71 8.41
C ALA A 250 -6.55 -18.38 9.75
N LEU A 251 -6.05 -18.91 10.88
CA LEU A 251 -6.59 -18.62 12.22
C LEU A 251 -6.56 -17.13 12.55
N HIS A 252 -5.51 -16.40 12.14
CA HIS A 252 -5.44 -14.96 12.35
C HIS A 252 -6.54 -14.24 11.57
N LEU A 253 -6.75 -14.63 10.31
CA LEU A 253 -7.76 -14.05 9.43
C LEU A 253 -9.18 -14.43 9.85
N ASP A 254 -9.40 -15.63 10.38
CA ASP A 254 -10.69 -16.06 10.93
C ASP A 254 -11.10 -15.19 12.13
N ARG A 255 -10.15 -14.95 13.05
CA ARG A 255 -10.37 -14.05 14.21
C ARG A 255 -10.65 -12.63 13.77
N ALA A 256 -9.88 -12.11 12.80
CA ALA A 256 -10.14 -10.80 12.23
C ALA A 256 -11.54 -10.73 11.59
N ALA A 257 -11.91 -11.73 10.79
CA ALA A 257 -13.21 -11.76 10.13
C ALA A 257 -14.37 -11.85 11.11
N ALA A 258 -14.27 -12.68 12.15
CA ALA A 258 -15.29 -12.80 13.20
C ALA A 258 -15.53 -11.43 13.88
N ARG A 259 -14.45 -10.75 14.27
CA ARG A 259 -14.52 -9.41 14.87
C ARG A 259 -15.17 -8.39 13.94
N LEU A 260 -14.84 -8.44 12.65
CA LEU A 260 -15.38 -7.54 11.63
C LEU A 260 -16.86 -7.76 11.33
N LYS A 261 -17.35 -9.00 11.45
CA LYS A 261 -18.76 -9.33 11.27
C LYS A 261 -19.63 -8.91 12.46
N GLY A 262 -19.05 -8.73 13.65
CA GLY A 262 -19.81 -8.35 14.84
C GLY A 262 -20.50 -9.53 15.52
N LEU A 263 -19.71 -10.53 15.91
CA LEU A 263 -19.89 -11.24 17.19
C LEU A 263 -18.97 -10.58 18.23
#